data_AF-A0A1R1AF41-F1
#
_entry.id   AF-A0A1R1AF41-F1
#
_cell.length_a   1.000
_cell.length_b   1.000
_cell.length_c   1.000
_cell.angle_alpha   90.00
_cell.angle_beta   90.00
_cell.angle_gamma   90.00
#
_symmetry.space_group_name_H-M   'P 1'
#
loop_
_entity.id
_entity.type
_entity.pdbx_description
1 polymer ?
#
loop_
_entity_poly.entity_id
_entity_poly.type
_entity_poly.pdbx_seq_one_letter_code
_entity_poly.pdbx_strand_id
1 'polypeptide(L)'
;MEVIDLKKYDQVYYRVLAILLLMFTGAVLLINFLTPSKEFSESENRMLQKLPKFSLETLVSGKFTSEFESYISDQFMERDFWIGLKSDADQGMGKKESNGVYIGKDGYLIQKFPPPEKGDLEDKVKAVQAFDKASPGLRKYMMLVPTAAAVLEDKLPPYASGGDEMVYWEKIKDSHLGDIRCIDVSPALEANKEQPIYYKTDHHWTTKGAFLAYRELGAPMSFTPKNEDDFNIRQVTSQFYGSLYSKSGFRHIQPDSIELYYPKTPGTISVDYVDEQQSADSMYVMENLAKKDKYTVFFNGNHGLIRITTDNTEGRRLLIVKDSYANSLIPFLTSHFSEIDVIDLRYYDGDILKLTEERQIHDMLILYNITTFFEDPSIKSLADSVE
;
A
#
# COMPACT_ATOMS: atom_id res chain seq x y z
N MET A 1 36.99 39.03 -46.61
CA MET A 1 36.20 39.95 -45.77
C MET A 1 34.93 39.22 -45.29
N GLU A 2 35.09 38.01 -44.74
CA GLU A 2 33.97 37.09 -44.41
C GLU A 2 34.07 36.50 -42.98
N VAL A 3 35.24 36.60 -42.33
CA VAL A 3 35.46 36.05 -40.97
C VAL A 3 34.98 37.00 -39.86
N ILE A 4 34.76 38.27 -40.18
CA ILE A 4 34.32 39.30 -39.21
C ILE A 4 32.79 39.24 -38.99
N ASP A 5 32.04 38.73 -39.97
CA ASP A 5 30.57 38.69 -39.90
C ASP A 5 30.07 37.54 -39.01
N LEU A 6 30.64 36.33 -39.15
CA LEU A 6 30.26 35.15 -38.35
C LEU A 6 30.37 35.41 -36.83
N LYS A 7 31.43 36.07 -36.36
CA LYS A 7 31.60 36.41 -34.93
C LYS A 7 30.55 37.40 -34.39
N LYS A 8 30.04 38.32 -35.23
CA LYS A 8 28.96 39.25 -34.84
C LYS A 8 27.61 38.54 -34.79
N TYR A 9 27.33 37.66 -35.75
CA TYR A 9 26.12 36.82 -35.74
C TYR A 9 26.09 35.90 -34.52
N ASP A 10 27.22 35.28 -34.16
CA ASP A 10 27.34 34.48 -32.95
C ASP A 10 27.06 35.30 -31.67
N GLN A 11 27.62 36.51 -31.57
CA GLN A 11 27.39 37.38 -30.41
C GLN A 11 25.94 37.84 -30.28
N VAL A 12 25.28 38.18 -31.39
CA VAL A 12 23.85 38.54 -31.39
C VAL A 12 23.00 37.32 -31.02
N TYR A 13 23.32 36.15 -31.58
CA TYR A 13 22.67 34.88 -31.25
C TYR A 13 22.75 34.55 -29.75
N TYR A 14 23.94 34.57 -29.14
CA TYR A 14 24.09 34.29 -27.70
C TYR A 14 23.37 35.32 -26.82
N ARG A 15 23.35 36.60 -27.22
CA ARG A 15 22.59 37.65 -26.51
C ARG A 15 21.09 37.40 -26.58
N VAL A 16 20.56 37.08 -27.76
CA VAL A 16 19.14 36.73 -27.94
C VAL A 16 18.80 35.50 -27.11
N LEU A 17 19.63 34.45 -27.14
CA LEU A 17 19.43 33.24 -26.36
C LEU A 17 19.45 33.51 -24.85
N ALA A 18 20.37 34.35 -24.37
CA ALA A 18 20.43 34.76 -22.98
C ALA A 18 19.20 35.57 -22.55
N ILE A 19 18.73 36.50 -23.40
CA ILE A 19 17.52 37.28 -23.13
C ILE A 19 16.29 36.36 -23.08
N LEU A 20 16.16 35.41 -24.02
CA LEU A 20 15.08 34.42 -24.02
C LEU A 20 15.09 33.57 -22.76
N LEU A 21 16.28 33.10 -22.33
CA LEU A 21 16.43 32.33 -21.10
C LEU A 21 16.03 33.15 -19.87
N LEU A 22 16.47 34.41 -19.76
CA LEU A 22 16.12 35.30 -18.66
C LEU A 22 14.62 35.65 -18.63
N MET A 23 14.01 35.87 -19.80
CA MET A 23 12.56 36.08 -19.89
C MET A 23 11.79 34.84 -19.48
N PHE A 24 12.25 33.65 -19.92
CA PHE A 24 11.63 32.38 -19.53
C PHE A 24 11.74 32.15 -18.02
N THR A 25 12.93 32.26 -17.43
CA THR A 25 13.12 32.06 -15.98
C THR A 25 12.39 33.13 -15.17
N GLY A 26 12.42 34.39 -15.62
CA GLY A 26 11.66 35.47 -14.99
C GLY A 26 10.15 35.22 -15.03
N ALA A 27 9.62 34.73 -16.15
CA ALA A 27 8.21 34.36 -16.27
C ALA A 27 7.85 33.19 -15.36
N VAL A 28 8.65 32.13 -15.31
CA VAL A 28 8.46 30.98 -14.40
C VAL A 28 8.42 31.44 -12.94
N LEU A 29 9.38 32.28 -12.52
CA LEU A 29 9.42 32.81 -11.15
C LEU A 29 8.20 33.68 -10.83
N LEU A 30 7.80 34.53 -11.78
CA LEU A 30 6.62 35.39 -11.62
C LEU A 30 5.34 34.57 -11.49
N ILE A 31 5.13 33.59 -12.38
CA ILE A 31 3.96 32.71 -12.34
C ILE A 31 3.97 31.90 -11.04
N ASN A 32 5.12 31.36 -10.63
CA ASN A 32 5.25 30.63 -9.37
C ASN A 32 4.88 31.49 -8.17
N PHE A 33 5.32 32.75 -8.13
CA PHE A 33 4.98 33.68 -7.06
C PHE A 33 3.49 34.04 -7.05
N LEU A 34 2.85 34.13 -8.21
CA LEU A 34 1.42 34.43 -8.34
C LEU A 34 0.52 33.20 -8.11
N THR A 35 1.07 31.99 -8.17
CA THR A 35 0.32 30.74 -8.00
C THR A 35 0.03 30.53 -6.52
N PRO A 36 -1.26 30.39 -6.11
CA PRO A 36 -1.60 30.12 -4.72
C PRO A 36 -1.04 28.78 -4.26
N SER A 37 -0.57 28.75 -3.00
CA SER A 37 -0.10 27.52 -2.39
C SER A 37 -1.24 26.51 -2.23
N LYS A 38 -1.00 25.25 -2.59
CA LYS A 38 -1.92 24.13 -2.36
C LYS A 38 -1.60 23.46 -1.03
N GLU A 39 -2.63 23.00 -0.32
CA GLU A 39 -2.44 22.23 0.92
C GLU A 39 -2.24 20.73 0.65
N PHE A 40 -2.94 20.19 -0.34
CA PHE A 40 -2.93 18.77 -0.68
C PHE A 40 -2.68 18.57 -2.17
N SER A 41 -1.86 17.58 -2.50
CA SER A 41 -1.66 17.11 -3.88
C SER A 41 -2.48 15.86 -4.11
N GLU A 42 -3.53 15.96 -4.93
CA GLU A 42 -4.34 14.80 -5.32
C GLU A 42 -3.51 13.80 -6.13
N SER A 43 -2.65 14.26 -7.03
CA SER A 43 -1.83 13.38 -7.88
C SER A 43 -0.83 12.57 -7.05
N GLU A 44 -0.13 13.20 -6.10
CA GLU A 44 0.87 12.57 -5.23
C GLU A 44 0.26 11.96 -3.95
N ASN A 45 -1.04 12.19 -3.69
CA ASN A 45 -1.79 11.74 -2.51
C ASN A 45 -1.09 12.09 -1.18
N ARG A 46 -0.64 13.34 -1.03
CA ARG A 46 0.06 13.80 0.19
C ARG A 46 -0.19 15.27 0.49
N MET A 47 0.01 15.65 1.76
CA MET A 47 0.09 17.04 2.17
C MET A 47 1.35 17.68 1.62
N LEU A 48 1.23 18.93 1.18
CA LEU A 48 2.34 19.72 0.65
C LEU A 48 2.93 20.59 1.75
N GLN A 49 4.24 20.80 1.66
CA GLN A 49 4.96 21.65 2.59
C GLN A 49 4.37 23.08 2.56
N LYS A 50 4.05 23.60 3.75
CA LYS A 50 3.63 25.00 3.95
C LYS A 50 4.83 25.90 4.17
N LEU A 51 4.63 27.20 3.97
CA LEU A 51 5.68 28.20 4.18
C LEU A 51 6.24 28.08 5.60
N PRO A 52 7.53 27.75 5.77
CA PRO A 52 8.11 27.57 7.10
C PRO A 52 8.18 28.90 7.86
N LYS A 53 8.01 28.82 9.18
CA LYS A 53 8.16 29.99 10.05
C LYS A 53 9.64 30.33 10.21
N PHE A 54 9.99 31.56 9.87
CA PHE A 54 11.37 32.03 10.01
C PHE A 54 11.76 32.25 11.48
N SER A 55 12.89 31.70 11.90
CA SER A 55 13.58 32.07 13.14
C SER A 55 15.10 31.92 13.00
N LEU A 56 15.88 32.67 13.79
CA LEU A 56 17.35 32.55 13.76
C LEU A 56 17.82 31.15 14.17
N GLU A 57 17.11 30.51 15.11
CA GLU A 57 17.38 29.14 15.55
C GLU A 57 17.17 28.11 14.42
N THR A 58 16.07 28.22 13.66
CA THR A 58 15.77 27.32 12.54
C THR A 58 16.69 27.57 11.34
N LEU A 59 17.20 28.79 11.17
CA LEU A 59 18.18 29.11 10.15
C LEU A 59 19.56 28.52 10.46
N VAL A 60 20.06 28.73 11.69
CA VAL A 60 21.39 28.23 12.11
C VAL A 60 21.43 26.70 12.16
N SER A 61 20.32 26.05 12.49
CA SER A 61 20.19 24.59 12.45
C SER A 61 20.03 24.00 11.03
N GLY A 62 19.87 24.83 10.00
CA GLY A 62 19.63 24.39 8.61
C GLY A 62 18.20 23.91 8.34
N LYS A 63 17.35 23.82 9.38
CA LYS A 63 15.95 23.37 9.27
C LYS A 63 15.13 24.27 8.37
N PHE A 64 15.27 25.60 8.51
CA PHE A 64 14.54 26.55 7.67
C PHE A 64 14.87 26.37 6.18
N THR A 65 16.15 26.20 5.83
CA THR A 65 16.58 26.01 4.45
C THR A 65 15.97 24.75 3.85
N SER A 66 16.03 23.63 4.57
CA SER A 66 15.47 22.36 4.11
C SER A 66 13.94 22.41 3.94
N GLU A 67 13.22 23.01 4.90
CA GLU A 67 11.77 23.20 4.80
C GLU A 67 11.39 24.18 3.70
N PHE A 68 12.19 25.22 3.47
CA PHE A 68 11.95 26.21 2.42
C PHE A 68 12.20 25.63 1.02
N GLU A 69 13.26 24.82 0.84
CA GLU A 69 13.49 24.08 -0.41
C GLU A 69 12.32 23.12 -0.70
N SER A 70 11.86 22.41 0.34
CA SER A 70 10.69 21.53 0.24
C SER A 70 9.43 22.32 -0.13
N TYR A 71 9.22 23.49 0.47
CA TYR A 71 8.11 24.40 0.13
C TYR A 71 8.18 24.85 -1.32
N ILE A 72 9.32 25.33 -1.81
CA ILE A 72 9.46 25.80 -3.20
C ILE A 72 9.25 24.65 -4.19
N SER A 73 9.74 23.44 -3.88
CA SER A 73 9.53 22.24 -4.70
C SER A 73 8.05 21.84 -4.75
N ASP A 74 7.39 21.81 -3.60
CA ASP A 74 5.99 21.38 -3.46
C ASP A 74 5.01 22.39 -4.06
N GLN A 75 5.29 23.68 -3.90
CA GLN A 75 4.45 24.77 -4.40
C GLN A 75 4.84 25.23 -5.80
N PHE A 76 5.68 24.46 -6.51
CA PHE A 76 6.11 24.83 -7.85
C PHE A 76 4.91 24.86 -8.82
N MET A 77 4.84 25.89 -9.65
CA MET A 77 3.76 26.08 -10.61
C MET A 77 3.54 24.83 -11.47
N GLU A 78 2.29 24.41 -11.62
CA GLU A 78 1.91 23.25 -12.43
C GLU A 78 2.81 22.02 -12.20
N ARG A 79 3.17 21.74 -10.94
CA ARG A 79 4.07 20.64 -10.54
C ARG A 79 3.77 19.31 -11.24
N ASP A 80 2.51 18.95 -11.40
CA ASP A 80 2.09 17.72 -12.06
C ASP A 80 2.53 17.63 -13.52
N PHE A 81 2.51 18.76 -14.23
CA PHE A 81 3.01 18.85 -15.60
C PHE A 81 4.51 18.58 -15.64
N TRP A 82 5.28 19.15 -14.71
CA TRP A 82 6.74 18.95 -14.65
C TRP A 82 7.11 17.53 -14.25
N ILE A 83 6.39 16.92 -13.30
CA ILE A 83 6.58 15.51 -12.94
C ILE A 83 6.29 14.61 -14.16
N GLY A 84 5.20 14.88 -14.88
CA GLY A 84 4.85 14.16 -16.10
C GLY A 84 5.92 14.31 -17.19
N LEU A 85 6.36 15.55 -17.47
CA LEU A 85 7.39 15.83 -18.47
C LEU A 85 8.73 15.15 -18.13
N LYS A 86 9.14 15.18 -16.86
CA LYS A 86 10.34 14.49 -16.37
C LYS A 86 10.21 12.98 -16.52
N SER A 87 9.05 12.42 -16.21
CA SER A 87 8.74 11.00 -16.37
C SER A 87 8.75 10.57 -17.84
N ASP A 88 8.20 11.39 -18.74
CA ASP A 88 8.19 11.12 -20.18
C ASP A 88 9.61 11.21 -20.78
N ALA A 89 10.41 12.18 -20.34
CA ALA A 89 11.81 12.29 -20.74
C ALA A 89 12.64 11.08 -20.26
N ASP A 90 12.48 10.68 -19.00
CA ASP A 90 13.13 9.49 -18.43
C ASP A 90 12.76 8.22 -19.21
N GLN A 91 11.49 8.06 -19.57
CA GLN A 91 11.02 6.94 -20.39
C GLN A 91 11.55 6.99 -21.82
N GLY A 92 11.62 8.18 -22.44
CA GLY A 92 12.25 8.38 -23.75
C GLY A 92 13.74 8.02 -23.77
N MET A 93 14.41 8.12 -22.63
CA MET A 93 15.79 7.65 -22.41
C MET A 93 15.89 6.16 -22.06
N GLY A 94 14.77 5.43 -22.03
CA GLY A 94 14.71 4.00 -21.75
C GLY A 94 14.63 3.63 -20.27
N LYS A 95 14.51 4.60 -19.34
CA LYS A 95 14.31 4.27 -17.91
C LYS A 95 12.89 3.74 -17.71
N LYS A 96 12.78 2.59 -17.03
CA LYS A 96 11.49 1.98 -16.66
C LYS A 96 11.27 1.91 -15.15
N GLU A 97 12.04 2.67 -14.38
CA GLU A 97 11.92 2.76 -12.92
C GLU A 97 11.85 4.23 -12.51
N SER A 98 10.92 4.57 -11.63
CA SER A 98 10.83 5.88 -10.98
C SER A 98 10.36 5.69 -9.53
N ASN A 99 11.10 6.26 -8.57
CA ASN A 99 10.81 6.17 -7.14
C ASN A 99 10.55 4.74 -6.62
N GLY A 100 11.34 3.77 -7.07
CA GLY A 100 11.19 2.36 -6.68
C GLY A 100 9.93 1.68 -7.25
N VAL A 101 9.34 2.24 -8.30
CA VAL A 101 8.21 1.66 -9.03
C VAL A 101 8.62 1.42 -10.48
N TYR A 102 8.47 0.19 -10.94
CA TYR A 102 8.68 -0.17 -12.33
C TYR A 102 7.42 0.08 -13.16
N ILE A 103 7.59 0.58 -14.38
CA ILE A 103 6.55 0.51 -15.42
C ILE A 103 6.73 -0.79 -16.21
N GLY A 104 5.85 -1.74 -15.94
CA GLY A 104 5.77 -3.04 -16.56
C GLY A 104 4.95 -3.05 -17.86
N LYS A 105 4.77 -4.25 -18.41
CA LYS A 105 3.88 -4.49 -19.56
C LYS A 105 2.42 -4.25 -19.16
N ASP A 106 1.56 -4.06 -20.16
CA ASP A 106 0.09 -3.95 -20.00
C ASP A 106 -0.40 -2.83 -19.05
N GLY A 107 0.47 -1.85 -18.78
CA GLY A 107 0.20 -0.70 -17.93
C GLY A 107 0.38 -0.95 -16.43
N TYR A 108 1.00 -2.07 -16.02
CA TYR A 108 1.26 -2.37 -14.61
C TYR A 108 2.36 -1.48 -14.04
N LEU A 109 2.08 -0.86 -12.89
CA LEU A 109 3.06 -0.30 -11.99
C LEU A 109 3.38 -1.34 -10.94
N ILE A 110 4.65 -1.69 -10.80
CA ILE A 110 5.09 -2.76 -9.90
C ILE A 110 6.11 -2.19 -8.92
N GLN A 111 5.81 -2.25 -7.63
CA GLN A 111 6.75 -1.83 -6.59
C GLN A 111 7.96 -2.76 -6.57
N LYS A 112 9.14 -2.16 -6.52
CA LYS A 112 10.38 -2.89 -6.29
C LYS A 112 10.40 -3.42 -4.86
N PHE A 113 10.65 -4.71 -4.69
CA PHE A 113 10.87 -5.32 -3.39
C PHE A 113 12.20 -4.80 -2.79
N PRO A 114 12.18 -4.10 -1.64
CA PRO A 114 13.40 -3.77 -0.91
C PRO A 114 13.79 -4.95 0.00
N PRO A 115 14.98 -5.55 -0.17
CA PRO A 115 15.43 -6.57 0.76
C PRO A 115 15.49 -6.03 2.20
N PRO A 116 15.07 -6.80 3.21
CA PRO A 116 15.13 -6.37 4.60
C PRO A 116 16.56 -6.07 5.05
N GLU A 117 16.68 -5.14 6.00
CA GLU A 117 17.95 -4.85 6.65
C GLU A 117 18.51 -6.09 7.34
N LYS A 118 19.85 -6.14 7.48
CA LYS A 118 20.53 -7.26 8.11
C LYS A 118 20.06 -7.42 9.57
N GLY A 119 19.55 -8.60 9.91
CA GLY A 119 19.04 -8.91 11.25
C GLY A 119 17.52 -8.72 11.40
N ASP A 120 16.87 -7.98 10.49
CA ASP A 120 15.44 -7.66 10.63
C ASP A 120 14.55 -8.90 10.55
N LEU A 121 14.85 -9.81 9.62
CA LEU A 121 14.16 -11.09 9.49
C LEU A 121 14.28 -11.90 10.78
N GLU A 122 15.49 -12.03 11.32
CA GLU A 122 15.75 -12.80 12.54
C GLU A 122 15.00 -12.22 13.75
N ASP A 123 14.93 -10.89 13.86
CA ASP A 123 14.22 -10.23 14.96
C ASP A 123 12.70 -10.43 14.85
N LYS A 124 12.12 -10.32 13.65
CA LYS A 124 10.69 -10.57 13.42
C LYS A 124 10.32 -12.02 13.67
N VAL A 125 11.12 -12.96 13.20
CA VAL A 125 10.93 -14.39 13.47
C VAL A 125 10.95 -14.66 14.97
N LYS A 126 11.91 -14.08 15.72
CA LYS A 126 11.97 -14.22 17.19
C LYS A 126 10.73 -13.66 17.87
N ALA A 127 10.23 -12.49 17.45
CA ALA A 127 9.04 -11.89 18.03
C ALA A 127 7.81 -12.78 17.82
N VAL A 128 7.62 -13.28 16.60
CA VAL A 128 6.55 -14.22 16.26
C VAL A 128 6.66 -15.53 17.07
N GLN A 129 7.86 -16.09 17.20
CA GLN A 129 8.11 -17.29 18.01
C GLN A 129 7.89 -17.06 19.51
N ALA A 130 8.21 -15.87 20.04
CA ALA A 130 7.98 -15.51 21.42
C ALA A 130 6.47 -15.45 21.71
N PHE A 131 5.72 -14.77 20.84
CA PHE A 131 4.26 -14.72 20.93
C PHE A 131 3.62 -16.12 20.82
N ASP A 132 4.11 -16.97 19.92
CA ASP A 132 3.63 -18.34 19.77
C ASP A 132 3.75 -19.13 21.09
N LYS A 133 4.93 -19.08 21.72
CA LYS A 133 5.20 -19.74 23.01
C LYS A 133 4.34 -19.21 24.15
N ALA A 134 4.02 -17.92 24.13
CA ALA A 134 3.21 -17.27 25.15
C ALA A 134 1.70 -17.55 24.98
N SER A 135 1.28 -18.15 23.87
CA SER A 135 -0.14 -18.40 23.53
C SER A 135 -0.44 -19.88 23.17
N PRO A 136 -0.09 -20.88 24.02
CA PRO A 136 -0.13 -22.30 23.67
C PRO A 136 -1.54 -22.88 23.39
N GLY A 137 -2.62 -22.16 23.70
CA GLY A 137 -4.01 -22.57 23.43
C GLY A 137 -4.63 -21.94 22.18
N LEU A 138 -3.97 -20.95 21.57
CA LEU A 138 -4.47 -20.21 20.43
C LEU A 138 -4.04 -20.89 19.13
N ARG A 139 -4.97 -21.15 18.20
CA ARG A 139 -4.57 -21.63 16.87
C ARG A 139 -4.09 -20.47 16.02
N LYS A 140 -2.83 -20.51 15.62
CA LYS A 140 -2.18 -19.42 14.89
C LYS A 140 -1.90 -19.82 13.44
N TYR A 141 -2.18 -18.89 12.54
CA TYR A 141 -1.98 -19.03 11.11
C TYR A 141 -1.19 -17.82 10.61
N MET A 142 -0.28 -18.05 9.66
CA MET A 142 0.43 -16.98 8.98
C MET A 142 0.22 -17.09 7.47
N MET A 143 -0.27 -16.03 6.86
CA MET A 143 -0.39 -15.87 5.42
C MET A 143 0.44 -14.65 5.01
N LEU A 144 1.61 -14.90 4.43
CA LEU A 144 2.35 -13.86 3.73
C LEU A 144 2.05 -13.96 2.25
N VAL A 145 1.46 -12.90 1.71
CA VAL A 145 0.97 -12.84 0.33
C VAL A 145 2.07 -12.29 -0.57
N PRO A 146 2.44 -12.98 -1.67
CA PRO A 146 3.35 -12.41 -2.64
C PRO A 146 2.76 -11.18 -3.32
N THR A 147 3.58 -10.20 -3.63
CA THR A 147 3.16 -8.99 -4.35
C THR A 147 3.09 -9.24 -5.85
N ALA A 148 2.61 -8.25 -6.59
CA ALA A 148 2.65 -8.25 -8.04
C ALA A 148 4.08 -8.41 -8.60
N ALA A 149 5.13 -8.04 -7.85
CA ALA A 149 6.51 -8.23 -8.28
C ALA A 149 6.84 -9.71 -8.46
N ALA A 150 6.49 -10.54 -7.48
CA ALA A 150 6.74 -11.98 -7.52
C ALA A 150 5.81 -12.73 -8.48
N VAL A 151 4.50 -12.43 -8.47
CA VAL A 151 3.50 -13.19 -9.25
C VAL A 151 3.45 -12.77 -10.73
N LEU A 152 3.64 -11.48 -11.02
CA LEU A 152 3.58 -10.92 -12.38
C LEU A 152 4.98 -10.65 -12.95
N GLU A 153 5.93 -11.54 -12.68
CA GLU A 153 7.33 -11.37 -13.09
C GLU A 153 7.49 -11.23 -14.62
N ASP A 154 6.60 -11.83 -15.42
CA ASP A 154 6.56 -11.68 -16.88
C ASP A 154 6.22 -10.26 -17.35
N LYS A 155 5.61 -9.44 -16.47
CA LYS A 155 5.27 -8.04 -16.70
C LYS A 155 6.42 -7.09 -16.36
N LEU A 156 7.40 -7.51 -15.56
CA LEU A 156 8.53 -6.66 -15.18
C LEU A 156 9.43 -6.30 -16.38
N PRO A 157 10.17 -5.18 -16.31
CA PRO A 157 11.28 -4.92 -17.22
C PRO A 157 12.28 -6.09 -17.24
N PRO A 158 12.91 -6.45 -18.38
CA PRO A 158 13.79 -7.62 -18.48
C PRO A 158 14.99 -7.66 -17.53
N TYR A 159 15.35 -6.51 -16.94
CA TYR A 159 16.46 -6.38 -15.98
C TYR A 159 16.01 -6.40 -14.51
N ALA A 160 14.70 -6.37 -14.25
CA ALA A 160 14.14 -6.43 -12.92
C ALA A 160 13.75 -7.88 -12.59
N SER A 161 13.86 -8.23 -11.31
CA SER A 161 13.51 -9.55 -10.78
C SER A 161 12.51 -9.37 -9.64
N GLY A 162 11.46 -10.21 -9.64
CA GLY A 162 10.51 -10.31 -8.53
C GLY A 162 10.86 -11.43 -7.55
N GLY A 163 11.69 -12.38 -7.99
CA GLY A 163 11.98 -13.62 -7.25
C GLY A 163 12.65 -13.44 -5.89
N ASP A 164 13.30 -12.29 -5.64
CA ASP A 164 13.94 -12.01 -4.34
C ASP A 164 12.93 -12.06 -3.19
N GLU A 165 11.69 -11.61 -3.41
CA GLU A 165 10.61 -11.63 -2.42
C GLU A 165 10.32 -13.06 -1.94
N MET A 166 10.22 -14.01 -2.87
CA MET A 166 9.92 -15.41 -2.57
C MET A 166 11.06 -16.10 -1.82
N VAL A 167 12.32 -15.71 -2.06
CA VAL A 167 13.47 -16.22 -1.29
C VAL A 167 13.30 -15.90 0.20
N TYR A 168 12.80 -14.72 0.54
CA TYR A 168 12.56 -14.35 1.94
C TYR A 168 11.36 -15.07 2.54
N TRP A 169 10.31 -15.35 1.75
CA TRP A 169 9.20 -16.18 2.21
C TRP A 169 9.64 -17.60 2.54
N GLU A 170 10.46 -18.23 1.68
CA GLU A 170 11.02 -19.57 1.96
C GLU A 170 11.86 -19.55 3.24
N LYS A 171 12.68 -18.51 3.48
CA LYS A 171 13.43 -18.38 4.74
C LYS A 171 12.53 -18.30 5.97
N ILE A 172 11.38 -17.62 5.88
CA ILE A 172 10.40 -17.57 6.98
C ILE A 172 9.82 -18.97 7.24
N LYS A 173 9.41 -19.67 6.17
CA LYS A 173 8.90 -21.05 6.29
C LYS A 173 9.95 -22.00 6.90
N ASP A 174 11.20 -21.88 6.49
CA ASP A 174 12.33 -22.67 7.00
C ASP A 174 12.72 -22.32 8.44
N SER A 175 12.37 -21.13 8.93
CA SER A 175 12.74 -20.66 10.28
C SER A 175 12.00 -21.37 11.43
N HIS A 176 11.01 -22.22 11.12
CA HIS A 176 10.16 -22.93 12.07
C HIS A 176 9.49 -21.98 13.07
N LEU A 177 8.34 -21.41 12.70
CA LEU A 177 7.57 -20.46 13.52
C LEU A 177 6.79 -21.12 14.68
N GLY A 178 7.36 -22.14 15.32
CA GLY A 178 6.70 -22.92 16.36
C GLY A 178 5.48 -23.67 15.83
N ASP A 179 4.34 -23.56 16.51
CA ASP A 179 3.09 -24.22 16.14
C ASP A 179 2.25 -23.41 15.12
N ILE A 180 2.77 -22.27 14.65
CA ILE A 180 2.10 -21.42 13.66
C ILE A 180 2.06 -22.13 12.30
N ARG A 181 0.85 -22.29 11.77
CA ARG A 181 0.64 -22.88 10.44
C ARG A 181 0.79 -21.82 9.35
N CYS A 182 1.85 -21.93 8.55
CA CYS A 182 2.03 -21.12 7.35
C CYS A 182 1.07 -21.57 6.23
N ILE A 183 0.37 -20.63 5.61
CA ILE A 183 -0.57 -20.84 4.51
C ILE A 183 0.02 -20.20 3.26
N ASP A 184 0.43 -21.03 2.31
CA ASP A 184 1.04 -20.59 1.06
C ASP A 184 -0.02 -20.38 -0.02
N VAL A 185 -0.28 -19.12 -0.36
CA VAL A 185 -1.26 -18.73 -1.39
C VAL A 185 -0.62 -18.54 -2.77
N SER A 186 0.71 -18.58 -2.86
CA SER A 186 1.45 -18.32 -4.09
C SER A 186 1.03 -19.24 -5.24
N PRO A 187 0.82 -20.56 -5.05
CA PRO A 187 0.37 -21.43 -6.13
C PRO A 187 -1.00 -21.04 -6.70
N ALA A 188 -1.95 -20.62 -5.85
CA ALA A 188 -3.27 -20.20 -6.29
C ALA A 188 -3.22 -18.88 -7.07
N LEU A 189 -2.38 -17.93 -6.65
CA LEU A 189 -2.19 -16.66 -7.34
C LEU A 189 -1.47 -16.86 -8.68
N GLU A 190 -0.41 -17.66 -8.72
CA GLU A 190 0.36 -17.99 -9.93
C GLU A 190 -0.52 -18.68 -10.98
N ALA A 191 -1.34 -19.65 -10.56
CA ALA A 191 -2.27 -20.35 -11.45
C ALA A 191 -3.34 -19.43 -12.07
N ASN A 192 -3.56 -18.25 -11.49
CA ASN A 192 -4.57 -17.29 -11.91
C ASN A 192 -3.97 -15.94 -12.34
N LYS A 193 -2.66 -15.84 -12.57
CA LYS A 193 -1.97 -14.58 -12.87
C LYS A 193 -2.40 -13.87 -14.16
N GLU A 194 -3.04 -14.60 -15.08
CA GLU A 194 -3.64 -14.03 -16.29
C GLU A 194 -4.97 -13.31 -16.01
N GLN A 195 -5.57 -13.49 -14.83
CA GLN A 195 -6.74 -12.76 -14.36
C GLN A 195 -6.32 -11.45 -13.67
N PRO A 196 -7.21 -10.44 -13.55
CA PRO A 196 -6.88 -9.18 -12.88
C PRO A 196 -6.85 -9.34 -11.35
N ILE A 197 -5.86 -10.08 -10.84
CA ILE A 197 -5.70 -10.40 -9.41
C ILE A 197 -4.88 -9.34 -8.65
N TYR A 198 -4.18 -8.46 -9.34
CA TYR A 198 -3.54 -7.25 -8.79
C TYR A 198 -4.01 -6.00 -9.52
N TYR A 199 -4.12 -4.89 -8.79
CA TYR A 199 -4.33 -3.58 -9.40
C TYR A 199 -3.10 -3.19 -10.23
N LYS A 200 -3.32 -2.40 -11.27
CA LYS A 200 -2.24 -1.90 -12.14
C LYS A 200 -1.57 -0.68 -11.55
N THR A 201 -2.32 0.17 -10.87
CA THR A 201 -1.88 1.48 -10.41
C THR A 201 -1.74 1.57 -8.90
N ASP A 202 -2.08 0.49 -8.20
CA ASP A 202 -2.05 0.36 -6.75
C ASP A 202 -1.23 -0.86 -6.31
N HIS A 203 -0.70 -0.80 -5.10
CA HIS A 203 0.13 -1.88 -4.55
C HIS A 203 -0.67 -3.10 -4.10
N HIS A 204 -1.98 -2.99 -3.86
CA HIS A 204 -2.79 -4.12 -3.40
C HIS A 204 -3.14 -5.12 -4.51
N TRP A 205 -3.51 -6.33 -4.07
CA TRP A 205 -4.32 -7.21 -4.89
C TRP A 205 -5.74 -6.65 -5.14
N THR A 206 -6.43 -7.15 -6.16
CA THR A 206 -7.86 -6.88 -6.32
C THR A 206 -8.69 -7.76 -5.38
N THR A 207 -9.99 -7.47 -5.26
CA THR A 207 -10.92 -8.35 -4.51
C THR A 207 -10.94 -9.78 -5.06
N LYS A 208 -10.68 -9.96 -6.37
CA LYS A 208 -10.51 -11.29 -6.99
C LYS A 208 -9.26 -12.00 -6.47
N GLY A 209 -8.13 -11.30 -6.39
CA GLY A 209 -6.90 -11.86 -5.79
C GLY A 209 -7.10 -12.24 -4.31
N ALA A 210 -7.76 -11.37 -3.54
CA ALA A 210 -8.13 -11.64 -2.16
C ALA A 210 -9.06 -12.85 -2.02
N PHE A 211 -10.02 -13.03 -2.94
CA PHE A 211 -10.92 -14.18 -2.96
C PHE A 211 -10.17 -15.51 -3.16
N LEU A 212 -9.15 -15.53 -4.04
CA LEU A 212 -8.31 -16.72 -4.25
C LEU A 212 -7.54 -17.09 -2.97
N ALA A 213 -6.94 -16.11 -2.30
CA ALA A 213 -6.24 -16.35 -1.04
C ALA A 213 -7.19 -16.77 0.10
N TYR A 214 -8.38 -16.19 0.16
CA TYR A 214 -9.44 -16.60 1.09
C TYR A 214 -9.79 -18.08 0.95
N ARG A 215 -9.85 -18.60 -0.28
CA ARG A 215 -10.19 -20.00 -0.54
C ARG A 215 -9.16 -20.96 0.07
N GLU A 216 -7.89 -20.57 0.12
CA GLU A 216 -6.81 -21.35 0.73
C GLU A 216 -6.88 -21.40 2.27
N LEU A 217 -7.62 -20.48 2.92
CA LEU A 217 -7.82 -20.50 4.38
C LEU A 217 -8.76 -21.61 4.86
N GLY A 218 -9.65 -22.09 3.99
CA GLY A 218 -10.76 -22.98 4.39
C GLY A 218 -10.32 -24.25 5.11
N ALA A 219 -9.53 -25.08 4.43
CA ALA A 219 -9.07 -26.34 5.00
C ALA A 219 -8.17 -26.13 6.25
N PRO A 220 -7.18 -25.22 6.25
CA PRO A 220 -6.39 -24.92 7.45
C PRO A 220 -7.20 -24.47 8.66
N MET A 221 -8.20 -23.62 8.41
CA MET A 221 -9.02 -23.03 9.47
C MET A 221 -10.31 -23.79 9.71
N SER A 222 -10.55 -24.96 9.11
CA SER A 222 -11.74 -25.79 9.35
C SER A 222 -13.08 -25.13 8.99
N PHE A 223 -13.16 -24.42 7.86
CA PHE A 223 -14.43 -23.97 7.27
C PHE A 223 -14.47 -24.32 5.78
N THR A 224 -15.68 -24.36 5.20
CA THR A 224 -15.83 -24.53 3.74
C THR A 224 -15.96 -23.16 3.09
N PRO A 225 -14.99 -22.71 2.29
CA PRO A 225 -15.11 -21.41 1.67
C PRO A 225 -16.21 -21.40 0.61
N LYS A 226 -16.85 -20.25 0.45
CA LYS A 226 -17.86 -19.98 -0.56
C LYS A 226 -17.24 -20.00 -1.96
N ASN A 227 -18.05 -20.35 -2.95
CA ASN A 227 -17.69 -20.22 -4.35
C ASN A 227 -17.92 -18.78 -4.81
N GLU A 228 -17.28 -18.40 -5.92
CA GLU A 228 -17.45 -17.04 -6.47
C GLU A 228 -18.90 -16.77 -6.88
N ASP A 229 -19.59 -17.81 -7.35
CA ASP A 229 -21.02 -17.79 -7.68
C ASP A 229 -21.93 -17.58 -6.46
N ASP A 230 -21.41 -17.60 -5.23
CA ASP A 230 -22.18 -17.25 -4.02
C ASP A 230 -22.22 -15.73 -3.78
N PHE A 231 -21.59 -14.94 -4.65
CA PHE A 231 -21.51 -13.48 -4.54
C PHE A 231 -22.16 -12.75 -5.72
N ASN A 232 -22.69 -11.57 -5.43
CA ASN A 232 -23.02 -10.55 -6.41
C ASN A 232 -21.81 -9.61 -6.51
N ILE A 233 -21.05 -9.73 -7.60
CA ILE A 233 -19.89 -8.87 -7.89
C ILE A 233 -20.39 -7.55 -8.46
N ARG A 234 -19.99 -6.43 -7.87
CA ARG A 234 -20.34 -5.08 -8.33
C ARG A 234 -19.10 -4.25 -8.54
N GLN A 235 -18.90 -3.77 -9.76
CA GLN A 235 -17.94 -2.71 -10.03
C GLN A 235 -18.47 -1.39 -9.44
N VAL A 236 -17.73 -0.82 -8.48
CA VAL A 236 -18.14 0.40 -7.78
C VAL A 236 -17.43 1.66 -8.29
N THR A 237 -16.33 1.50 -8.99
CA THR A 237 -15.63 2.58 -9.72
C THR A 237 -14.82 1.99 -10.86
N SER A 238 -14.61 2.76 -11.92
CA SER A 238 -13.66 2.49 -13.02
C SER A 238 -12.59 3.58 -13.12
N GLN A 239 -12.41 4.36 -12.07
CA GLN A 239 -11.57 5.55 -12.00
C GLN A 239 -10.73 5.51 -10.72
N PHE A 240 -9.99 4.42 -10.52
CA PHE A 240 -9.08 4.28 -9.39
C PHE A 240 -7.64 4.43 -9.84
N TYR A 241 -6.98 5.49 -9.38
CA TYR A 241 -5.53 5.64 -9.47
C TYR A 241 -4.95 5.39 -8.10
N GLY A 242 -4.21 4.30 -7.95
CA GLY A 242 -3.66 3.87 -6.67
C GLY A 242 -2.42 4.62 -6.19
N SER A 243 -1.84 4.11 -5.11
CA SER A 243 -0.64 4.67 -4.48
C SER A 243 0.59 4.60 -5.37
N LEU A 244 0.73 3.56 -6.22
CA LEU A 244 1.88 3.43 -7.12
C LEU A 244 1.85 4.46 -8.25
N TYR A 245 0.66 4.84 -8.73
CA TYR A 245 0.50 5.97 -9.65
C TYR A 245 0.93 7.29 -9.01
N SER A 246 0.51 7.51 -7.76
CA SER A 246 0.92 8.69 -6.99
C SER A 246 2.44 8.74 -6.75
N LYS A 247 3.04 7.60 -6.40
CA LYS A 247 4.47 7.47 -6.08
C LYS A 247 5.39 7.58 -7.30
N SER A 248 5.01 6.96 -8.41
CA SER A 248 5.91 6.79 -9.57
C SER A 248 6.08 8.05 -10.42
N GLY A 249 5.06 8.90 -10.49
CA GLY A 249 5.04 10.05 -11.39
C GLY A 249 4.72 9.69 -12.85
N PHE A 250 4.43 8.43 -13.18
CA PHE A 250 3.93 8.07 -14.51
C PHE A 250 2.51 8.62 -14.69
N ARG A 251 2.21 9.23 -15.86
CA ARG A 251 0.94 9.94 -16.12
C ARG A 251 0.10 9.35 -17.25
N HIS A 252 0.69 8.55 -18.14
CA HIS A 252 0.00 7.95 -19.29
C HIS A 252 -0.48 6.52 -19.01
N ILE A 253 -1.19 6.32 -17.90
CA ILE A 253 -1.66 5.00 -17.44
C ILE A 253 -3.17 5.03 -17.26
N GLN A 254 -3.83 3.94 -17.63
CA GLN A 254 -5.27 3.78 -17.47
C GLN A 254 -5.61 3.51 -15.99
N PRO A 255 -6.72 4.05 -15.48
CA PRO A 255 -7.15 3.78 -14.12
C PRO A 255 -7.60 2.33 -13.96
N ASP A 256 -7.54 1.84 -12.72
CA ASP A 256 -8.14 0.58 -12.31
C ASP A 256 -9.65 0.72 -12.05
N SER A 257 -10.33 -0.43 -12.02
CA SER A 257 -11.67 -0.57 -11.45
C SER A 257 -11.61 -1.27 -10.09
N ILE A 258 -12.53 -0.92 -9.19
CA ILE A 258 -12.71 -1.64 -7.91
C ILE A 258 -14.02 -2.41 -7.98
N GLU A 259 -13.96 -3.69 -7.62
CA GLU A 259 -15.11 -4.58 -7.50
C GLU A 259 -15.32 -4.97 -6.03
N LEU A 260 -16.58 -4.95 -5.59
CA LEU A 260 -16.98 -5.43 -4.26
C LEU A 260 -17.82 -6.70 -4.39
N TYR A 261 -17.58 -7.66 -3.49
CA TYR A 261 -18.20 -8.98 -3.52
C TYR A 261 -19.25 -9.05 -2.41
N TYR A 262 -20.52 -8.97 -2.78
CA TYR A 262 -21.62 -9.03 -1.81
C TYR A 262 -22.18 -10.45 -1.74
N PRO A 263 -22.22 -11.11 -0.58
CA PRO A 263 -22.87 -12.42 -0.46
C PRO A 263 -24.31 -12.36 -0.99
N LYS A 264 -24.73 -13.35 -1.78
CA LYS A 264 -26.13 -13.45 -2.27
C LYS A 264 -27.13 -13.60 -1.13
N THR A 265 -26.69 -14.23 -0.05
CA THR A 265 -27.40 -14.32 1.22
C THR A 265 -26.57 -13.58 2.28
N PRO A 266 -26.76 -12.26 2.45
CA PRO A 266 -26.02 -11.48 3.43
C PRO A 266 -26.54 -11.79 4.85
N GLY A 267 -25.61 -11.93 5.79
CA GLY A 267 -25.93 -11.93 7.21
C GLY A 267 -25.95 -10.51 7.79
N THR A 268 -26.44 -10.36 9.01
CA THR A 268 -26.32 -9.10 9.75
C THR A 268 -24.89 -8.93 10.26
N ILE A 269 -24.32 -7.73 10.10
CA ILE A 269 -23.00 -7.39 10.61
C ILE A 269 -23.03 -6.05 11.35
N SER A 270 -22.15 -5.91 12.34
CA SER A 270 -21.78 -4.64 12.96
C SER A 270 -20.27 -4.50 12.87
N VAL A 271 -19.79 -3.31 12.52
CA VAL A 271 -18.37 -2.96 12.43
C VAL A 271 -18.12 -1.79 13.37
N ASP A 272 -17.38 -2.05 14.45
CA ASP A 272 -17.00 -1.06 15.44
C ASP A 272 -15.54 -0.66 15.26
N TYR A 273 -15.30 0.62 14.99
CA TYR A 273 -14.00 1.27 15.01
C TYR A 273 -13.74 1.73 16.45
N VAL A 274 -12.97 0.92 17.20
CA VAL A 274 -12.97 0.96 18.67
C VAL A 274 -12.39 2.26 19.20
N ASP A 275 -11.27 2.71 18.64
CA ASP A 275 -10.57 3.91 19.09
C ASP A 275 -11.35 5.18 18.71
N GLU A 276 -12.01 5.17 17.56
CA GLU A 276 -12.84 6.27 17.06
C GLU A 276 -14.23 6.33 17.70
N GLN A 277 -14.64 5.28 18.43
CA GLN A 277 -15.98 5.14 19.01
C GLN A 277 -17.09 5.30 17.96
N GLN A 278 -16.87 4.71 16.78
CA GLN A 278 -17.80 4.73 15.66
C GLN A 278 -18.24 3.32 15.29
N SER A 279 -19.50 3.19 14.87
CA SER A 279 -20.06 1.92 14.42
C SER A 279 -20.70 2.08 13.04
N ALA A 280 -20.63 1.02 12.24
CA ALA A 280 -21.26 0.92 10.93
C ALA A 280 -21.92 -0.46 10.75
N ASP A 281 -22.88 -0.56 9.84
CA ASP A 281 -23.55 -1.81 9.45
C ASP A 281 -22.93 -2.45 8.20
N SER A 282 -21.78 -1.93 7.77
CA SER A 282 -21.09 -2.33 6.53
C SER A 282 -19.59 -2.20 6.68
N MET A 283 -18.84 -3.17 6.14
CA MET A 283 -17.38 -3.08 5.96
C MET A 283 -16.99 -2.19 4.76
N TYR A 284 -17.97 -1.80 3.94
CA TYR A 284 -17.78 -0.97 2.76
C TYR A 284 -18.30 0.45 3.00
N VAL A 285 -17.41 1.43 2.94
CA VAL A 285 -17.68 2.86 3.12
C VAL A 285 -17.71 3.55 1.76
N MET A 286 -18.88 3.52 1.11
CA MET A 286 -19.06 3.95 -0.28
C MET A 286 -18.71 5.41 -0.53
N GLU A 287 -18.80 6.26 0.48
CA GLU A 287 -18.42 7.68 0.44
C GLU A 287 -16.95 7.88 0.06
N ASN A 288 -16.09 6.91 0.38
CA ASN A 288 -14.67 6.95 0.05
C ASN A 288 -14.39 6.82 -1.45
N LEU A 289 -15.36 6.42 -2.26
CA LEU A 289 -15.23 6.40 -3.73
C LEU A 289 -15.13 7.81 -4.34
N ALA A 290 -15.52 8.84 -3.60
CA ALA A 290 -15.33 10.25 -3.99
C ALA A 290 -13.95 10.81 -3.60
N LYS A 291 -13.17 10.09 -2.77
CA LYS A 291 -11.82 10.51 -2.35
C LYS A 291 -10.76 10.07 -3.36
N LYS A 292 -9.53 10.61 -3.22
CA LYS A 292 -8.37 10.18 -4.01
C LYS A 292 -8.02 8.72 -3.72
N ASP A 293 -7.92 8.36 -2.44
CA ASP A 293 -7.68 7.00 -2.01
C ASP A 293 -9.00 6.23 -1.91
N LYS A 294 -9.40 5.64 -3.03
CA LYS A 294 -10.64 4.85 -3.14
C LYS A 294 -10.52 3.46 -2.53
N TYR A 295 -9.31 2.97 -2.24
CA TYR A 295 -9.15 1.66 -1.59
C TYR A 295 -9.67 1.70 -0.15
N THR A 296 -9.71 2.88 0.48
CA THR A 296 -10.39 3.10 1.77
C THR A 296 -11.90 2.83 1.74
N VAL A 297 -12.50 2.48 0.59
CA VAL A 297 -13.83 1.87 0.55
C VAL A 297 -13.91 0.65 1.47
N PHE A 298 -12.81 -0.10 1.67
CA PHE A 298 -12.72 -1.12 2.69
C PHE A 298 -12.33 -0.50 4.03
N PHE A 299 -13.19 -0.66 5.04
CA PHE A 299 -12.92 -0.31 6.44
C PHE A 299 -12.48 1.13 6.71
N ASN A 300 -12.81 2.08 5.85
CA ASN A 300 -12.50 3.51 6.05
C ASN A 300 -11.01 3.86 6.24
N GLY A 301 -10.09 2.98 5.81
CA GLY A 301 -8.65 3.19 5.95
C GLY A 301 -8.02 2.30 7.02
N ASN A 302 -7.12 2.89 7.82
CA ASN A 302 -6.37 2.18 8.85
C ASN A 302 -6.87 2.58 10.24
N HIS A 303 -7.02 1.58 11.10
CA HIS A 303 -7.56 1.70 12.45
C HIS A 303 -6.75 0.77 13.36
N GLY A 304 -6.54 1.17 14.61
CA GLY A 304 -5.83 0.36 15.61
C GLY A 304 -6.55 -0.96 15.86
N LEU A 305 -7.84 -0.88 16.21
CA LEU A 305 -8.70 -2.05 16.39
C LEU A 305 -10.08 -1.84 15.73
N ILE A 306 -10.45 -2.78 14.85
CA ILE A 306 -11.80 -2.92 14.31
C ILE A 306 -12.40 -4.20 14.89
N ARG A 307 -13.64 -4.13 15.39
CA ARG A 307 -14.41 -5.30 15.82
C ARG A 307 -15.58 -5.53 14.88
N ILE A 308 -15.67 -6.74 14.33
CA ILE A 308 -16.75 -7.13 13.44
C ILE A 308 -17.57 -8.21 14.14
N THR A 309 -18.83 -7.92 14.44
CA THR A 309 -19.79 -8.90 14.98
C THR A 309 -20.72 -9.37 13.87
N THR A 310 -20.97 -10.68 13.79
CA THR A 310 -21.80 -11.30 12.75
C THR A 310 -23.05 -11.94 13.35
N ASP A 311 -23.98 -12.39 12.52
CA ASP A 311 -25.14 -13.18 12.93
C ASP A 311 -24.83 -14.68 13.15
N ASN A 312 -23.59 -15.12 12.91
CA ASN A 312 -23.13 -16.47 13.20
C ASN A 312 -22.73 -16.62 14.68
N THR A 313 -23.69 -16.52 15.60
CA THR A 313 -23.42 -16.41 17.05
C THR A 313 -22.68 -17.61 17.66
N GLU A 314 -22.78 -18.79 17.05
CA GLU A 314 -22.10 -20.02 17.50
C GLU A 314 -20.71 -20.21 16.85
N GLY A 315 -20.31 -19.27 15.98
CA GLY A 315 -19.02 -19.29 15.32
C GLY A 315 -17.85 -19.08 16.30
N ARG A 316 -16.66 -19.46 15.85
CA ARG A 316 -15.42 -19.14 16.57
C ARG A 316 -15.11 -17.64 16.47
N ARG A 317 -14.29 -17.15 17.39
CA ARG A 317 -13.76 -15.78 17.37
C ARG A 317 -12.37 -15.75 16.77
N LEU A 318 -12.18 -14.87 15.81
CA LEU A 318 -10.93 -14.69 15.06
C LEU A 318 -10.28 -13.37 15.43
N LEU A 319 -8.97 -13.40 15.67
CA LEU A 319 -8.12 -12.22 15.66
C LEU A 319 -7.35 -12.17 14.33
N ILE A 320 -7.33 -11.04 13.66
CA ILE A 320 -6.51 -10.81 12.46
C ILE A 320 -5.51 -9.72 12.78
N VAL A 321 -4.21 -10.03 12.71
CA VAL A 321 -3.13 -9.05 12.76
C VAL A 321 -2.65 -8.80 11.35
N LYS A 322 -2.79 -7.57 10.84
CA LYS A 322 -2.74 -7.33 9.39
C LYS A 322 -2.05 -6.05 8.96
N ASP A 323 -1.73 -6.02 7.66
CA ASP A 323 -1.62 -4.80 6.86
C ASP A 323 -2.88 -4.58 5.99
N SER A 324 -2.85 -3.57 5.12
CA SER A 324 -3.99 -3.22 4.27
C SER A 324 -4.38 -4.27 3.22
N TYR A 325 -3.60 -5.34 2.98
CA TYR A 325 -4.03 -6.44 2.10
C TYR A 325 -5.23 -7.20 2.67
N ALA A 326 -5.33 -7.34 4.00
CA ALA A 326 -6.44 -8.05 4.61
C ALA A 326 -7.80 -7.38 4.35
N ASN A 327 -7.82 -6.05 4.13
CA ASN A 327 -9.04 -5.25 4.06
C ASN A 327 -10.05 -5.77 3.01
N SER A 328 -9.59 -6.24 1.84
CA SER A 328 -10.47 -6.81 0.80
C SER A 328 -10.76 -8.30 0.99
N LEU A 329 -10.03 -9.00 1.88
CA LEU A 329 -10.22 -10.42 2.20
C LEU A 329 -11.20 -10.63 3.35
N ILE A 330 -11.15 -9.80 4.39
CA ILE A 330 -11.96 -9.95 5.61
C ILE A 330 -13.47 -10.10 5.33
N PRO A 331 -14.08 -9.40 4.34
CA PRO A 331 -15.49 -9.61 4.04
C PRO A 331 -15.88 -11.06 3.78
N PHE A 332 -14.98 -11.88 3.21
CA PHE A 332 -15.22 -13.29 2.95
C PHE A 332 -15.22 -14.17 4.20
N LEU A 333 -14.61 -13.69 5.30
CA LEU A 333 -14.51 -14.41 6.57
C LEU A 333 -15.78 -14.25 7.43
N THR A 334 -16.57 -13.20 7.22
CA THR A 334 -17.74 -12.88 8.05
C THR A 334 -18.80 -13.98 8.11
N SER A 335 -18.90 -14.85 7.11
CA SER A 335 -19.83 -15.99 7.17
C SER A 335 -19.32 -17.20 7.95
N HIS A 336 -18.08 -17.18 8.44
CA HIS A 336 -17.41 -18.35 9.06
C HIS A 336 -17.06 -18.14 10.54
N PHE A 337 -17.16 -16.92 11.05
CA PHE A 337 -16.79 -16.53 12.41
C PHE A 337 -17.90 -15.71 13.07
N SER A 338 -18.05 -15.83 14.39
CA SER A 338 -19.02 -15.06 15.17
C SER A 338 -18.57 -13.62 15.37
N GLU A 339 -17.27 -13.47 15.60
CA GLU A 339 -16.62 -12.19 15.80
C GLU A 339 -15.23 -12.22 15.16
N ILE A 340 -14.84 -11.09 14.57
CA ILE A 340 -13.52 -10.87 13.99
C ILE A 340 -12.97 -9.56 14.56
N ASP A 341 -11.97 -9.67 15.43
CA ASP A 341 -11.16 -8.54 15.86
C ASP A 341 -10.01 -8.36 14.85
N VAL A 342 -9.79 -7.15 14.36
CA VAL A 342 -8.79 -6.81 13.34
C VAL A 342 -7.87 -5.74 13.89
N ILE A 343 -6.58 -6.07 13.99
CA ILE A 343 -5.53 -5.20 14.52
C ILE A 343 -4.56 -4.81 13.42
N ASP A 344 -4.24 -3.53 13.35
CA ASP A 344 -3.12 -3.00 12.59
C ASP A 344 -2.02 -2.53 13.56
N LEU A 345 -0.90 -3.26 13.64
CA LEU A 345 0.15 -3.03 14.64
C LEU A 345 0.80 -1.65 14.53
N ARG A 346 0.64 -0.96 13.40
CA ARG A 346 1.14 0.41 13.21
C ARG A 346 0.35 1.44 14.01
N TYR A 347 -0.87 1.10 14.42
CA TYR A 347 -1.82 1.99 15.07
C TYR A 347 -2.36 1.45 16.40
N TYR A 348 -2.12 0.18 16.72
CA TYR A 348 -2.55 -0.45 17.97
C TYR A 348 -1.42 -0.49 19.00
N ASP A 349 -1.69 0.04 20.19
CA ASP A 349 -0.75 0.10 21.33
C ASP A 349 -1.16 -0.81 22.50
N GLY A 350 -2.26 -1.54 22.37
CA GLY A 350 -2.75 -2.46 23.40
C GLY A 350 -1.99 -3.79 23.46
N ASP A 351 -2.22 -4.53 24.55
CA ASP A 351 -1.66 -5.87 24.76
C ASP A 351 -2.49 -6.91 24.00
N ILE A 352 -1.84 -7.59 23.05
CA ILE A 352 -2.50 -8.56 22.16
C ILE A 352 -2.78 -9.87 22.90
N LEU A 353 -1.87 -10.34 23.77
CA LEU A 353 -2.10 -11.57 24.53
C LEU A 353 -3.28 -11.38 25.48
N LYS A 354 -3.29 -10.28 26.22
CA LYS A 354 -4.41 -9.92 27.09
C LYS A 354 -5.73 -9.83 26.31
N LEU A 355 -5.73 -9.20 25.13
CA LEU A 355 -6.91 -9.15 24.28
C LEU A 355 -7.37 -10.56 23.88
N THR A 356 -6.45 -11.45 23.50
CA THR A 356 -6.81 -12.82 23.11
C THR A 356 -7.49 -13.60 24.24
N GLU A 357 -7.03 -13.41 25.48
CA GLU A 357 -7.61 -14.03 26.67
C GLU A 357 -8.98 -13.43 27.03
N GLU A 358 -9.05 -12.10 27.16
CA GLU A 358 -10.28 -11.38 27.54
C GLU A 358 -11.42 -11.61 26.53
N ARG A 359 -11.08 -11.68 25.25
CA ARG A 359 -12.04 -11.90 24.16
C ARG A 359 -12.25 -13.37 23.85
N GLN A 360 -11.56 -14.30 24.51
CA GLN A 360 -11.67 -15.74 24.26
C GLN A 360 -11.48 -16.06 22.76
N ILE A 361 -10.41 -15.52 22.18
CA ILE A 361 -10.07 -15.72 20.78
C ILE A 361 -9.66 -17.19 20.56
N HIS A 362 -10.20 -17.80 19.51
CA HIS A 362 -9.93 -19.21 19.19
C HIS A 362 -8.87 -19.36 18.10
N ASP A 363 -8.87 -18.43 17.15
CA ASP A 363 -8.01 -18.44 15.97
C ASP A 363 -7.35 -17.08 15.81
N MET A 364 -6.09 -17.07 15.41
CA MET A 364 -5.36 -15.87 15.04
C MET A 364 -4.77 -16.03 13.64
N LEU A 365 -4.97 -15.03 12.79
CA LEU A 365 -4.40 -14.95 11.45
C LEU A 365 -3.48 -13.73 11.35
N ILE A 366 -2.19 -13.96 11.11
CA ILE A 366 -1.25 -12.92 10.69
C ILE A 366 -1.33 -12.84 9.16
N LEU A 367 -1.84 -11.73 8.62
CA LEU A 367 -2.05 -11.53 7.19
C LEU A 367 -1.35 -10.25 6.72
N TYR A 368 -0.25 -10.42 6.01
CA TYR A 368 0.53 -9.33 5.42
C TYR A 368 0.88 -9.67 3.97
N ASN A 369 1.16 -8.68 3.13
CA ASN A 369 2.01 -8.96 1.98
C ASN A 369 3.49 -9.05 2.39
N ILE A 370 4.32 -9.76 1.63
CA ILE A 370 5.72 -10.00 2.03
C ILE A 370 6.50 -8.68 2.14
N THR A 371 6.25 -7.71 1.25
CA THR A 371 6.95 -6.41 1.28
C THR A 371 6.65 -5.65 2.57
N THR A 372 5.37 -5.48 2.92
CA THR A 372 4.97 -4.74 4.13
C THR A 372 5.34 -5.48 5.40
N PHE A 373 5.37 -6.81 5.40
CA PHE A 373 5.90 -7.57 6.52
C PHE A 373 7.36 -7.18 6.83
N PHE A 374 8.18 -6.92 5.81
CA PHE A 374 9.56 -6.45 6.00
C PHE A 374 9.67 -4.94 6.25
N GLU A 375 8.77 -4.13 5.70
CA GLU A 375 8.77 -2.67 5.93
C GLU A 375 8.19 -2.27 7.30
N ASP A 376 7.32 -3.09 7.91
CA ASP A 376 6.65 -2.78 9.16
C ASP A 376 7.52 -3.16 10.38
N PRO A 377 8.06 -2.17 11.14
CA PRO A 377 8.83 -2.46 12.34
C PRO A 377 7.93 -2.91 13.51
N SER A 378 6.63 -2.59 13.50
CA SER A 378 5.70 -2.88 14.58
C SER A 378 5.44 -4.36 14.77
N ILE A 379 5.75 -5.22 13.79
CA ILE A 379 5.69 -6.69 13.97
C ILE A 379 6.55 -7.16 15.15
N LYS A 380 7.63 -6.43 15.46
CA LYS A 380 8.50 -6.76 16.60
C LYS A 380 7.78 -6.59 17.94
N SER A 381 6.74 -5.77 18.03
CA SER A 381 5.97 -5.57 19.27
C SER A 381 5.12 -6.78 19.68
N LEU A 382 5.00 -7.80 18.82
CA LEU A 382 4.47 -9.10 19.22
C LEU A 382 5.28 -9.73 20.37
N ALA A 383 6.57 -9.38 20.49
CA ALA A 383 7.39 -9.79 21.62
C ALA A 383 7.04 -9.01 22.90
N ASP A 384 6.62 -7.75 22.78
CA ASP A 384 6.36 -6.86 23.93
C ASP A 384 5.16 -7.35 24.75
N SER A 385 4.22 -8.07 24.13
CA SER A 385 3.10 -8.68 24.87
C SER A 385 3.54 -9.82 25.81
N VAL A 386 4.79 -10.30 25.70
CA VAL A 386 5.32 -11.43 26.49
C VAL A 386 6.09 -10.96 27.73
N GLU A 387 6.49 -9.68 27.79
CA GLU A 387 7.18 -9.06 28.94
C GLU A 387 6.19 -8.53 29.99
#